data_AF-A0A1W0X564-F1
#
_entry.id   AF-A0A1W0X564-F1
#
_cell.length_a   1.000
_cell.length_b   1.000
_cell.length_c   1.000
_cell.angle_alpha   90.00
_cell.angle_beta   90.00
_cell.angle_gamma   90.00
#
_symmetry.space_group_name_H-M   'P 1'
#
loop_
_entity.id
_entity.type
_entity.pdbx_description
1 polymer ?
#
loop_
_entity_poly.entity_id
_entity_poly.type
_entity_poly.pdbx_seq_one_letter_code
_entity_poly.pdbx_strand_id
1 'polypeptide(L)'
;MRRKSSTRILRRAVRRLSLSPLGQVPVLVLGDGQYLTQSVAMLEYVEETFPGPALLPKDPVKRAQVREIVELINSGIQPLTNLMVARRHSSEPQLQKDWQMYWVEKGL
;
A
#
# COMPACT_ATOMS: atom_id res chain seq x y z
N MET A 1 -24.73 -14.86 21.09
CA MET A 1 -25.11 -14.50 19.69
C MET A 1 -23.99 -13.67 19.05
N ARG A 2 -23.00 -14.28 18.36
CA ARG A 2 -21.80 -13.60 17.81
C ARG A 2 -21.34 -14.14 16.44
N ARG A 3 -22.27 -14.60 15.58
CA ARG A 3 -21.95 -15.25 14.28
C ARG A 3 -21.92 -14.33 13.04
N LYS A 4 -22.37 -13.07 13.13
CA LYS A 4 -22.45 -12.17 11.95
C LYS A 4 -21.13 -11.50 11.53
N SER A 5 -20.13 -11.43 12.42
CA SER A 5 -18.85 -10.72 12.16
C SER A 5 -17.90 -11.53 11.27
N SER A 6 -17.78 -12.84 11.51
CA SER A 6 -16.83 -13.71 10.82
C SER A 6 -17.12 -13.85 9.32
N THR A 7 -18.40 -13.92 8.91
CA THR A 7 -18.80 -14.02 7.50
C THR A 7 -18.41 -12.79 6.68
N ARG A 8 -18.44 -11.59 7.29
CA ARG A 8 -18.07 -10.33 6.61
C ARG A 8 -16.56 -10.21 6.42
N ILE A 9 -15.78 -10.68 7.39
CA ILE A 9 -14.31 -10.73 7.34
C ILE A 9 -13.85 -11.74 6.28
N LEU A 10 -14.44 -12.93 6.26
CA LEU A 10 -14.15 -13.97 5.27
C LEU A 10 -14.47 -13.51 3.85
N ARG A 11 -15.64 -12.88 3.62
CA ARG A 11 -16.00 -12.32 2.30
C ARG A 11 -15.02 -11.24 1.82
N ARG A 12 -14.53 -10.39 2.73
CA ARG A 12 -13.52 -9.37 2.40
C ARG A 12 -12.15 -9.98 2.09
N ALA A 13 -11.74 -11.01 2.82
CA ALA A 13 -10.49 -11.72 2.58
C ALA A 13 -10.50 -12.46 1.23
N VAL A 14 -11.59 -13.18 0.92
CA VAL A 14 -11.77 -13.87 -0.37
C VAL A 14 -11.76 -12.89 -1.55
N ARG A 15 -12.49 -11.76 -1.44
CA ARG A 15 -12.48 -10.72 -2.49
C ARG A 15 -11.12 -10.05 -2.67
N ARG A 16 -10.30 -9.93 -1.61
CA ARG A 16 -8.93 -9.42 -1.74
C ARG A 16 -8.03 -10.42 -2.44
N LEU A 17 -8.09 -11.70 -2.08
CA LEU A 17 -7.27 -12.74 -2.71
C LEU A 17 -7.64 -12.96 -4.17
N SER A 18 -8.91 -12.77 -4.55
CA SER A 18 -9.33 -12.87 -5.95
C SER A 18 -8.83 -11.71 -6.83
N LEU A 19 -8.51 -10.55 -6.24
CA LEU A 19 -8.10 -9.34 -6.97
C LEU A 19 -6.63 -8.93 -6.72
N SER A 20 -6.01 -9.42 -5.66
CA SER A 20 -4.60 -9.26 -5.34
C SER A 20 -4.10 -10.65 -4.99
N PRO A 21 -3.26 -11.28 -5.83
CA PRO A 21 -2.70 -12.60 -5.54
C PRO A 21 -1.99 -12.66 -4.17
N LEU A 22 -1.44 -11.52 -3.71
CA LEU A 22 -0.79 -11.37 -2.40
C LEU A 22 -1.75 -11.01 -1.26
N GLY A 23 -3.05 -10.85 -1.55
CA GLY A 23 -4.08 -10.45 -0.59
C GLY A 23 -3.90 -9.02 -0.04
N GLN A 24 -3.11 -8.20 -0.75
CA GLN A 24 -2.74 -6.85 -0.34
C GLN A 24 -3.81 -5.83 -0.77
N VAL A 25 -3.78 -4.68 -0.11
CA VAL A 25 -4.54 -3.48 -0.50
C VAL A 25 -3.57 -2.33 -0.66
N PRO A 26 -3.87 -1.33 -1.51
CA PRO A 26 -5.05 -1.19 -2.37
C PRO A 26 -5.06 -2.10 -3.60
N VAL A 27 -6.21 -2.18 -4.29
CA VAL A 27 -6.37 -2.70 -5.66
C VAL A 27 -7.20 -1.67 -6.44
N LEU A 28 -6.69 -1.23 -7.59
CA LEU A 28 -7.42 -0.34 -8.51
C LEU A 28 -8.08 -1.20 -9.59
N VAL A 29 -9.40 -1.09 -9.75
CA VAL A 29 -10.16 -1.81 -10.79
C VAL A 29 -10.57 -0.80 -11.86
N LEU A 30 -10.25 -1.12 -13.12
CA LEU A 30 -10.52 -0.29 -14.29
C LEU A 30 -11.94 -0.56 -14.84
N GLY A 31 -12.41 0.32 -15.73
CA GLY A 31 -13.76 0.25 -16.27
C GLY A 31 -14.06 -1.02 -17.09
N ASP A 32 -13.03 -1.67 -17.64
CA ASP A 32 -13.09 -2.91 -18.40
C ASP A 32 -12.90 -4.18 -17.54
N GLY A 33 -12.75 -4.02 -16.22
CA GLY A 33 -12.56 -5.12 -15.28
C GLY A 33 -11.11 -5.57 -15.11
N GLN A 34 -10.14 -4.99 -15.85
CA GLN A 34 -8.73 -5.13 -15.50
C GLN A 34 -8.45 -4.54 -14.12
N TYR A 35 -7.37 -4.96 -13.48
CA TYR A 35 -6.97 -4.42 -12.19
C TYR A 35 -5.46 -4.23 -12.08
N LEU A 36 -5.08 -3.23 -11.31
CA LEU A 36 -3.70 -2.93 -10.94
C LEU A 36 -3.51 -3.19 -9.44
N THR A 37 -2.34 -3.70 -9.11
CA THR A 37 -1.83 -3.83 -7.73
C THR A 37 -0.55 -3.00 -7.61
N GLN A 38 -0.07 -2.79 -6.38
CA GLN A 38 1.02 -1.85 -6.04
C GLN A 38 0.61 -0.38 -6.14
N SER A 39 0.70 0.35 -5.03
CA SER A 39 0.23 1.73 -4.95
C SER A 39 1.01 2.68 -5.85
N VAL A 40 2.32 2.51 -5.98
CA VAL A 40 3.15 3.40 -6.82
C VAL A 40 2.78 3.26 -8.30
N ALA A 41 2.63 2.01 -8.80
CA ALA A 41 2.19 1.76 -10.16
C ALA A 41 0.78 2.32 -10.45
N MET A 42 -0.13 2.27 -9.47
CA MET A 42 -1.45 2.91 -9.61
C MET A 42 -1.35 4.43 -9.73
N LEU A 43 -0.47 5.08 -8.95
CA LEU A 43 -0.27 6.53 -9.03
C LEU A 43 0.32 6.93 -10.38
N GLU A 44 1.27 6.15 -10.90
CA GLU A 44 1.83 6.38 -12.25
C GLU A 44 0.78 6.21 -13.34
N TYR A 45 -0.05 5.16 -13.26
CA TYR A 45 -1.18 5.00 -14.17
C TYR A 45 -2.15 6.20 -14.12
N VAL A 46 -2.45 6.73 -12.92
CA VAL A 46 -3.32 7.90 -12.78
C VAL A 46 -2.70 9.14 -13.42
N GLU A 47 -1.41 9.39 -13.19
CA GLU A 47 -0.67 10.49 -13.82
C GLU A 47 -0.69 10.39 -15.37
N GLU A 48 -0.67 9.17 -15.92
CA GLU A 48 -0.63 8.94 -17.37
C GLU A 48 -2.01 9.01 -18.04
N THR A 49 -3.08 8.71 -17.32
CA THR A 49 -4.40 8.44 -17.94
C THR A 49 -5.52 9.39 -17.51
N PHE A 50 -5.41 10.08 -16.38
CA PHE A 50 -6.49 10.96 -15.90
C PHE A 50 -6.28 12.42 -16.31
N PRO A 51 -7.28 13.06 -16.93
CA PRO A 51 -7.27 14.50 -17.15
C PRO A 51 -7.55 15.20 -15.81
N GLY A 52 -6.50 15.58 -15.11
CA GLY A 52 -6.58 16.25 -13.81
C GLY A 52 -5.32 17.05 -13.51
N PRO A 53 -5.24 17.71 -12.34
CA PRO A 53 -3.99 18.29 -11.88
C PRO A 53 -2.89 17.23 -11.87
N ALA A 54 -1.76 17.52 -12.50
CA ALA A 54 -0.62 16.61 -12.51
C ALA A 54 -0.16 16.34 -11.08
N LEU A 55 0.05 15.07 -10.75
CA LEU A 55 0.64 14.65 -9.48
C LEU A 55 2.12 14.99 -9.44
N LEU A 56 2.76 15.02 -10.61
CA LEU A 56 4.20 15.19 -10.75
C LEU A 56 4.55 16.53 -11.45
N PRO A 57 5.66 17.18 -11.03
CA PRO A 57 6.17 18.35 -11.73
C PRO A 57 6.54 18.05 -13.19
N LYS A 58 6.40 19.05 -14.07
CA LYS A 58 6.87 18.94 -15.47
C LYS A 58 8.40 18.89 -15.58
N ASP A 59 9.11 19.53 -14.65
CA ASP A 59 10.57 19.51 -14.62
C ASP A 59 11.09 18.10 -14.28
N PRO A 60 11.97 17.51 -15.11
CA PRO A 60 12.37 16.12 -14.94
C PRO A 60 13.16 15.87 -13.66
N VAL A 61 13.96 16.85 -13.19
CA VAL A 61 14.74 16.72 -11.95
C VAL A 61 13.80 16.73 -10.75
N LYS A 62 12.85 17.66 -10.71
CA LYS A 62 11.83 17.70 -9.65
C LYS A 62 10.96 16.44 -9.67
N ARG A 63 10.67 15.89 -10.86
CA ARG A 63 9.97 14.59 -11.01
C ARG A 63 10.77 13.44 -10.40
N ALA A 64 12.08 13.42 -10.60
CA ALA A 64 12.97 12.44 -10.00
C ALA A 64 13.03 12.58 -8.48
N GLN A 65 13.11 13.81 -7.94
CA GLN A 65 13.09 14.07 -6.50
C GLN A 65 11.79 13.59 -5.83
N VAL A 66 10.64 13.78 -6.47
CA VAL A 66 9.38 13.21 -5.95
C VAL A 66 9.45 11.68 -5.92
N ARG A 67 9.98 11.04 -6.97
CA ARG A 67 10.16 9.58 -6.98
C ARG A 67 11.14 9.09 -5.93
N GLU A 68 12.21 9.83 -5.67
CA GLU A 68 13.17 9.52 -4.62
C GLU A 68 12.49 9.47 -3.24
N ILE A 69 11.65 10.46 -2.93
CA ILE A 69 10.87 10.48 -1.68
C ILE A 69 9.88 9.31 -1.65
N VAL A 70 9.22 9.02 -2.76
CA VAL A 70 8.29 7.88 -2.87
C VAL A 70 9.02 6.57 -2.61
N GLU A 71 10.21 6.36 -3.18
CA GLU A 71 10.99 5.13 -3.02
C GLU A 71 11.61 4.97 -1.64
N LEU A 72 12.00 6.07 -0.98
CA LEU A 72 12.40 6.04 0.42
C LEU A 72 11.31 5.40 1.30
N ILE A 73 10.05 5.73 1.02
CA ILE A 73 8.90 5.16 1.75
C ILE A 73 8.56 3.76 1.21
N ASN A 74 8.44 3.59 -0.10
CA ASN A 74 7.94 2.36 -0.74
C ASN A 74 8.90 1.19 -0.58
N SER A 75 10.20 1.41 -0.78
CA SER A 75 11.24 0.39 -0.78
C SER A 75 12.06 0.37 0.51
N GLY A 76 12.12 1.50 1.24
CA GLY A 76 12.70 1.56 2.60
C GLY A 76 11.67 1.22 3.67
N ILE A 77 10.93 2.24 4.11
CA ILE A 77 10.10 2.20 5.33
C ILE A 77 8.96 1.18 5.29
N GLN A 78 8.26 1.09 4.17
CA GLN A 78 7.02 0.33 4.09
C GLN A 78 7.23 -1.18 4.32
N PRO A 79 8.25 -1.84 3.73
CA PRO A 79 8.53 -3.26 3.98
C PRO A 79 8.70 -3.60 5.46
N LEU A 80 9.39 -2.76 6.23
CA LEU A 80 9.63 -3.00 7.66
C LEU A 80 8.40 -2.68 8.51
N THR A 81 7.62 -1.67 8.11
CA THR A 81 6.42 -1.23 8.83
C THR A 81 5.14 -1.96 8.40
N ASN A 82 5.20 -2.77 7.35
CA ASN A 82 4.06 -3.50 6.80
C ASN A 82 3.33 -4.32 7.87
N LEU A 83 1.99 -4.30 7.84
CA LEU A 83 1.18 -4.99 8.85
C LEU A 83 1.44 -6.51 8.91
N MET A 84 1.76 -7.15 7.79
CA MET A 84 2.12 -8.56 7.77
C MET A 84 3.42 -8.79 8.54
N VAL A 85 4.42 -7.94 8.30
CA VAL A 85 5.74 -8.02 8.92
C VAL A 85 5.67 -7.69 10.41
N ALA A 86 4.99 -6.60 10.78
CA ALA A 86 4.79 -6.21 12.18
C ALA A 86 4.08 -7.32 12.98
N ARG A 87 3.02 -7.93 12.43
CA ARG A 87 2.31 -9.05 13.07
C ARG A 87 3.16 -10.32 13.18
N ARG A 88 4.12 -10.51 12.26
CA ARG A 88 5.05 -11.64 12.32
C ARG A 88 6.17 -11.42 13.35
N HIS A 89 6.55 -10.17 13.58
CA HIS A 89 7.52 -9.76 14.58
C HIS A 89 6.99 -10.00 16.01
N SER A 90 5.75 -9.58 16.31
CA SER A 90 5.14 -9.79 17.63
C SER A 90 3.62 -9.90 17.55
N SER A 91 3.00 -10.63 18.49
CA SER A 91 1.54 -10.61 18.71
C SER A 91 1.08 -9.45 19.59
N GLU A 92 1.99 -8.79 20.31
CA GLU A 92 1.68 -7.70 21.23
C GLU A 92 1.53 -6.36 20.49
N PRO A 93 0.38 -5.66 20.58
CA PRO A 93 0.15 -4.43 19.84
C PRO A 93 1.17 -3.32 20.13
N GLN A 94 1.63 -3.21 21.37
CA GLN A 94 2.60 -2.18 21.74
C GLN A 94 3.96 -2.43 21.08
N LEU A 95 4.45 -3.68 21.08
CA LEU A 95 5.71 -4.05 20.43
C LEU A 95 5.64 -3.88 18.91
N GLN A 96 4.48 -4.12 18.28
CA GLN A 96 4.27 -3.82 16.86
C GLN A 96 4.40 -2.32 16.58
N LYS A 97 3.80 -1.49 17.44
CA LYS A 97 3.84 -0.03 17.31
C LYS A 97 5.27 0.50 17.51
N ASP A 98 5.96 0.04 18.54
CA ASP A 98 7.33 0.46 18.84
C ASP A 98 8.28 0.11 17.70
N TRP A 99 8.15 -1.09 17.12
CA TRP A 99 8.85 -1.51 15.91
C TRP A 99 8.59 -0.56 14.73
N GLN A 100 7.32 -0.26 14.46
CA GLN A 100 6.95 0.61 13.35
C GLN A 100 7.51 2.02 13.53
N MET A 101 7.40 2.59 14.73
CA MET A 101 7.92 3.92 15.05
C MET A 101 9.44 4.00 14.88
N TYR A 102 10.16 2.98 15.35
CA TYR A 102 11.62 2.92 15.20
C TYR A 102 12.07 3.06 13.75
N TRP A 103 11.44 2.31 12.85
CA TRP A 103 11.78 2.30 11.42
C TRP A 103 11.36 3.60 10.71
N VAL A 104 10.17 4.12 11.02
CA VAL A 104 9.75 5.46 10.55
C VAL A 104 10.73 6.55 10.96
N GLU A 105 11.20 6.57 12.21
CA GLU A 105 12.15 7.58 12.70
C GLU A 105 13.53 7.47 12.06
N LYS A 106 13.93 6.26 11.66
CA LYS A 106 15.20 6.02 10.94
C LYS A 106 15.11 6.34 9.45
N GLY A 107 13.92 6.50 8.90
CA GLY A 107 13.72 6.65 7.45
C GLY A 107 14.04 5.36 6.70
N LEU A 108 13.87 4.20 7.34
CA LEU A 108 14.14 2.87 6.80
C LEU A 108 13.00 1.91 7.09
#